data_AF-A0A5E4IJX8-F1
#
_entry.id   AF-A0A5E4IJX8-F1
#
_cell.length_a   1.000
_cell.length_b   1.000
_cell.length_c   1.000
_cell.angle_alpha   90.00
_cell.angle_beta   90.00
_cell.angle_gamma   90.00
#
_symmetry.space_group_name_H-M   'P 1'
#
loop_
_entity.id
_entity.type
_entity.pdbx_description
1 polymer ?
#
loop_
_entity_poly.entity_id
_entity_poly.type
_entity_poly.pdbx_seq_one_letter_code
_entity_poly.pdbx_strand_id
1 'polypeptide(L)' 'MTAIHLDPWTDVIGLLHDLQDHDDHFLANIGPLVVALPHELEEKLKGHVGQRVSVLRAEGSDFRFKFFDGKAL' A
#
# COMPACT_ATOMS: atom_id res chain seq x y z
N MET A 1 3.92 15.87 -4.05
CA MET A 1 2.94 14.81 -3.72
C MET A 1 2.87 14.71 -2.21
N THR A 2 1.69 14.61 -1.62
CA THR A 2 1.53 14.47 -0.17
C THR A 2 1.16 13.02 0.11
N ALA A 3 1.98 12.33 0.91
CA ALA A 3 1.67 10.99 1.36
C ALA A 3 0.57 11.04 2.43
N ILE A 4 -0.35 10.07 2.40
CA ILE A 4 -1.40 9.93 3.41
C ILE A 4 -1.05 8.80 4.39
N HIS A 5 -1.36 9.04 5.66
CA HIS A 5 -1.45 7.97 6.65
C HIS A 5 -2.90 7.51 6.70
N LEU A 6 -3.11 6.20 6.74
CA LEU A 6 -4.44 5.63 6.87
C LEU A 6 -4.91 5.71 8.32
N ASP A 7 -6.13 6.21 8.53
CA ASP A 7 -6.81 6.13 9.81
C ASP A 7 -7.21 4.68 10.11
N PRO A 8 -7.35 4.29 11.40
CA PRO A 8 -7.85 2.97 11.77
C PRO A 8 -9.17 2.64 11.07
N TRP A 9 -9.26 1.40 10.59
CA TRP A 9 -10.38 0.85 9.81
C TRP A 9 -10.61 1.49 8.43
N THR A 10 -9.63 2.24 7.91
CA THR A 10 -9.67 2.80 6.55
C THR A 10 -8.96 1.88 5.57
N ASP A 11 -9.61 1.65 4.43
CA ASP A 11 -9.11 0.82 3.33
C ASP A 11 -8.82 1.70 2.10
N VAL A 12 -7.66 1.47 1.47
CA VAL A 12 -7.31 2.04 0.17
C VAL A 12 -7.18 0.92 -0.84
N ILE A 13 -7.92 1.04 -1.94
CA ILE A 13 -7.97 0.03 -2.99
C ILE A 13 -7.59 0.65 -4.33
N GLY A 14 -6.58 0.11 -5.00
CA GLY A 14 -6.12 0.62 -6.28
C GLY A 14 -5.03 -0.23 -6.91
N LEU A 15 -4.56 0.19 -8.09
CA LEU A 15 -3.42 -0.43 -8.76
C LEU A 15 -2.14 -0.02 -8.02
N LEU A 16 -1.33 -0.99 -7.59
CA LEU A 16 -0.01 -0.70 -7.03
C LEU A 16 0.95 -0.35 -8.16
N HIS A 17 1.22 0.93 -8.34
CA HIS A 17 2.08 1.44 -9.40
C HIS A 17 3.56 1.27 -9.08
N ASP A 18 3.95 1.59 -7.85
CA ASP A 18 5.36 1.64 -7.43
C ASP A 18 5.48 1.65 -5.90
N LEU A 19 6.67 1.33 -5.41
CA LEU A 19 7.08 1.43 -4.01
C LEU A 19 8.34 2.28 -3.93
N GLN A 20 8.32 3.33 -3.11
CA GLN A 20 9.48 4.20 -2.92
C GLN A 20 9.94 4.10 -1.48
N ASP A 21 11.21 3.74 -1.29
CA ASP A 21 11.82 3.66 0.02
C ASP A 21 12.10 5.07 0.57
N HIS A 22 11.77 5.29 1.83
CA HIS A 22 12.06 6.51 2.59
C HIS A 22 12.58 6.09 3.98
N ASP A 23 13.49 6.89 4.55
CA ASP A 23 14.32 6.51 5.71
C ASP A 23 13.61 5.68 6.82
N ASP A 24 12.38 6.05 7.20
CA ASP A 24 11.60 5.40 8.27
C ASP A 24 10.36 4.60 7.80
N HIS A 25 10.01 4.63 6.52
CA HIS A 25 8.78 4.03 5.95
C HIS A 25 8.88 3.94 4.43
N PHE A 26 8.05 3.16 3.75
CA PHE A 26 7.95 3.28 2.29
C PHE A 26 6.65 3.94 1.86
N LEU A 27 6.67 4.54 0.68
CA LEU A 27 5.51 5.11 0.02
C LEU A 27 4.99 4.14 -1.04
N ALA A 28 3.76 3.67 -0.84
CA ALA A 28 3.04 2.89 -1.83
C ALA A 28 2.21 3.81 -2.73
N ASN A 29 2.48 3.80 -4.03
CA ASN A 29 1.63 4.49 -4.99
C ASN A 29 0.47 3.57 -5.40
N ILE A 30 -0.72 3.81 -4.86
CA ILE A 30 -1.92 2.98 -5.04
C ILE A 30 -3.00 3.81 -5.75
N GLY A 31 -3.13 3.61 -7.06
CA GLY A 31 -4.00 4.42 -7.92
C GLY A 31 -3.59 5.91 -7.86
N PRO A 32 -4.51 6.84 -7.53
CA PRO A 32 -4.17 8.26 -7.40
C PRO A 32 -3.58 8.63 -6.03
N LEU A 33 -3.42 7.67 -5.11
CA LEU A 33 -3.02 7.91 -3.73
C LEU A 33 -1.59 7.45 -3.47
N VAL A 34 -0.90 8.18 -2.59
CA VAL A 34 0.42 7.80 -2.07
C VAL A 34 0.24 7.49 -0.59
N VAL A 35 0.41 6.23 -0.19
CA VAL A 35 0.17 5.78 1.18
C VAL A 35 1.50 5.48 1.86
N ALA A 36 1.73 6.09 3.03
CA ALA A 36 2.89 5.79 3.86
C ALA A 36 2.66 4.50 4.66
N LEU A 37 3.54 3.52 4.52
CA LEU A 37 3.45 2.20 5.15
C LEU A 37 4.76 1.81 5.85
N PRO A 38 4.70 1.07 6.97
CA PRO A 38 5.89 0.59 7.68
C PRO A 38 6.79 -0.30 6.83
N HIS A 39 8.11 -0.15 6.94
CA HIS A 39 9.11 -0.80 6.08
C HIS A 39 9.00 -2.34 6.05
N GLU A 40 8.57 -2.98 7.14
CA GLU A 40 8.36 -4.43 7.22
C GLU A 40 7.32 -4.97 6.22
N LEU A 41 6.50 -4.10 5.61
CA LEU A 41 5.49 -4.49 4.64
C LEU A 41 5.99 -4.38 3.19
N GLU A 42 7.17 -3.81 2.94
CA GLU A 42 7.67 -3.55 1.58
C GLU A 42 7.86 -4.85 0.80
N GLU A 43 8.56 -5.83 1.38
CA GLU A 43 8.81 -7.12 0.72
C GLU A 43 7.52 -7.81 0.29
N LYS A 44 6.47 -7.67 1.11
CA LYS A 44 5.15 -8.23 0.85
C LYS A 44 4.46 -7.54 -0.33
N LEU A 45 4.66 -6.25 -0.55
CA LEU A 45 4.02 -5.50 -1.66
C LEU A 45 4.84 -5.52 -2.95
N LYS A 46 6.16 -5.67 -2.86
CA LYS A 46 7.08 -5.61 -4.00
C LYS A 46 6.75 -6.62 -5.10
N GLY A 47 6.33 -7.83 -4.70
CA GLY A 47 5.87 -8.87 -5.63
C GLY A 47 4.53 -8.59 -6.33
N HIS A 48 3.81 -7.56 -5.90
CA HIS A 48 2.46 -7.21 -6.38
C HIS A 48 2.40 -5.88 -7.13
N VAL A 49 3.55 -5.27 -7.45
CA VAL A 49 3.60 -4.11 -8.34
C VAL A 49 2.96 -4.47 -9.70
N GLY A 50 2.08 -3.61 -10.19
CA GLY A 50 1.24 -3.85 -11.37
C GLY A 50 -0.03 -4.66 -11.10
N GLN A 51 -0.30 -5.04 -9.85
CA GLN A 51 -1.55 -5.70 -9.45
C GLN A 51 -2.45 -4.74 -8.67
N ARG A 52 -3.76 -4.98 -8.72
CA ARG A 52 -4.68 -4.28 -7.83
C ARG A 52 -4.51 -4.82 -6.41
N VAL A 53 -4.42 -3.92 -5.44
CA VAL A 53 -4.24 -4.20 -4.02
C VAL A 53 -5.27 -3.41 -3.20
N SER A 54 -5.68 -3.98 -2.07
CA SER A 54 -6.40 -3.31 -0.98
C SER A 54 -5.50 -3.31 0.26
N VAL A 55 -5.37 -2.16 0.90
CA VAL A 55 -4.59 -1.94 2.11
C VAL A 55 -5.50 -1.36 3.19
N LEU A 56 -5.81 -2.17 4.19
CA LEU A 56 -6.60 -1.78 5.35
C LEU A 56 -5.66 -1.50 6.54
N ARG A 57 -5.74 -0.29 7.10
CA ARG A 57 -5.20 -0.04 8.45
C ARG A 57 -6.18 -0.64 9.46
N ALA A 58 -5.78 -1.70 10.14
CA ALA A 58 -6.57 -2.29 11.21
C ALA A 58 -6.29 -1.57 12.54
N GLU A 59 -6.81 -2.11 13.65
CA GLU A 59 -6.56 -1.55 14.98
C GLU A 59 -5.07 -1.59 15.36
N GLY A 60 -4.61 -0.57 16.10
CA GLY A 60 -3.20 -0.45 16.50
C GLY A 60 -2.27 -0.19 15.31
N SER A 61 -1.19 -0.97 15.21
CA SER A 61 -0.20 -0.91 14.12
C SER A 61 -0.40 -1.98 13.04
N ASP A 62 -1.52 -2.71 13.06
CA ASP A 62 -1.77 -3.80 12.11
C ASP A 62 -2.22 -3.29 10.74
N PHE A 63 -1.70 -3.92 9.67
CA PHE A 63 -2.06 -3.64 8.28
C PHE A 63 -2.41 -4.94 7.57
N ARG A 64 -3.55 -4.94 6.89
CA ARG A 64 -4.05 -6.11 6.15
C ARG A 64 -4.08 -5.82 4.67
N PHE A 65 -3.72 -6.84 3.89
CA PHE A 65 -3.60 -6.76 2.44
C PHE A 65 -4.53 -7.75 1.78
N LYS A 66 -5.19 -7.34 0.70
CA LYS A 66 -5.80 -8.23 -0.28
C LYS A 66 -5.21 -7.94 -1.64
N PHE A 67 -4.72 -8.97 -2.30
CA PHE A 67 -4.22 -8.91 -3.66
C PHE A 67 -5.28 -9.49 -4.59
N PHE A 68 -5.55 -8.79 -5.69
CA PHE A 68 -6.55 -9.21 -6.64
C PHE A 68 -5.84 -9.83 -7.85
N ASP A 69 -6.18 -11.09 -8.16
CA ASP A 69 -5.62 -11.79 -9.31
C ASP A 69 -6.05 -11.09 -10.61
N GLY A 70 -5.07 -10.47 -11.26
CA GLY A 70 -5.26 -9.67 -12.46
C GLY A 70 -4.19 -8.58 -12.54
N LYS A 71 -3.19 -8.77 -13.40
CA LYS A 71 -2.38 -7.63 -13.86
C LYS A 71 -3.34 -6.68 -14.57
N ALA A 72 -3.36 -5.41 -14.19
CA ALA A 72 -4.11 -4.42 -14.94
C ALA A 72 -3.61 -4.46 -16.40
N LEU A 73 -4.52 -4.80 -17.31
CA LEU A 73 -4.28 -4.86 -18.76
C LEU A 73 -3.86 -3.49 -19.30
#